data_AF-A0A8R2FD38-F1
#
_entry.id   AF-A0A8R2FD38-F1
#
_cell.length_a   1.000
_cell.length_b   1.000
_cell.length_c   1.000
_cell.angle_alpha   90.00
_cell.angle_beta   90.00
_cell.angle_gamma   90.00
#
_symmetry.space_group_name_H-M   'P 1'
#
loop_
_entity.id
_entity.type
_entity.pdbx_description
1 polymer ?
#
loop_
_entity_poly.entity_id
_entity_poly.type
_entity_poly.pdbx_seq_one_letter_code
_entity_poly.pdbx_strand_id
1 'polypeptide(L)'
;MNYVRSRPAVRSDCTFGPMEQMNQATHYLDASMIYGTTEQQMMSLRHMEYGRVKAGVLIKYPVKTNITPENPYTNVCQDGSGTCYKFGDIRANAFPQLSTLYMLWINEHNRLSYQLSREKPNWTDDQLFWETRKIVTACIQHITYNEWLPALLGVNYTKENGLGLGNSTTYDENADPTVSNSFATAILPFANSMITDKIS
;
A
#
# COMPACT_ATOMS: atom_id res chain seq x y z
N MET A 1 -16.26 14.65 20.98
CA MET A 1 -15.37 13.90 20.06
C MET A 1 -15.35 12.46 20.52
N ASN A 2 -15.62 11.51 19.62
CA ASN A 2 -15.39 10.10 19.89
C ASN A 2 -13.91 9.81 19.65
N TYR A 3 -13.24 9.19 20.62
CA TYR A 3 -11.84 8.81 20.53
C TYR A 3 -11.67 7.41 21.10
N VAL A 4 -11.05 6.52 20.33
CA VAL A 4 -10.79 5.14 20.74
C VAL A 4 -9.28 4.97 20.89
N ARG A 5 -8.84 4.44 22.03
CA ARG A 5 -7.41 4.17 22.25
C ARG A 5 -6.94 3.04 21.34
N SER A 6 -5.74 3.19 20.79
CA SER A 6 -5.06 2.17 19.99
C SER A 6 -4.91 0.85 20.77
N ARG A 7 -4.97 -0.28 20.05
CA ARG A 7 -4.82 -1.60 20.65
C ARG A 7 -3.43 -1.75 21.27
N PRO A 8 -3.32 -2.18 22.55
CA PRO A 8 -2.02 -2.42 23.16
C PRO A 8 -1.33 -3.63 22.50
N ALA A 9 -0.02 -3.53 22.33
CA ALA A 9 0.85 -4.64 21.93
C ALA A 9 1.55 -5.25 23.14
N VAL A 10 1.80 -6.56 23.08
CA VAL A 10 2.66 -7.26 24.04
C VAL A 10 4.10 -7.11 23.56
N ARG A 11 5.03 -6.92 24.49
CA ARG A 11 6.46 -6.85 24.16
C ARG A 11 6.93 -8.19 23.60
N SER A 12 7.89 -8.16 22.67
CA SER A 12 8.43 -9.36 22.02
C SER A 12 9.09 -10.34 23.01
N ASP A 13 9.58 -9.85 24.14
CA ASP A 13 10.20 -10.63 25.23
C ASP A 13 9.19 -11.09 26.30
N CYS A 14 7.89 -10.81 26.11
CA CYS A 14 6.81 -11.15 27.06
C CYS A 14 7.02 -10.59 28.48
N THR A 15 7.78 -9.50 28.65
CA THR A 15 8.01 -8.86 29.95
C THR A 15 7.00 -7.75 30.27
N PHE A 16 6.90 -7.37 31.54
CA PHE A 16 6.15 -6.18 31.93
C PHE A 16 6.90 -4.91 31.54
N GLY A 17 6.17 -3.89 31.09
CA GLY A 17 6.75 -2.61 30.70
C GLY A 17 5.68 -1.57 30.38
N PRO A 18 6.09 -0.39 29.86
CA PRO A 18 5.15 0.60 29.38
C PRO A 18 4.28 0.04 28.24
N MET A 19 3.10 0.62 28.07
CA MET A 19 2.16 0.20 27.02
C MET A 19 2.66 0.64 25.65
N GLU A 20 2.85 -0.33 24.75
CA GLU A 20 3.17 -0.09 23.33
C GLU A 20 1.95 -0.35 22.43
N GLN A 21 2.01 0.10 21.16
CA GLN A 21 0.95 -0.07 20.16
C GLN A 21 1.35 -1.07 19.07
N MET A 22 0.35 -1.74 18.48
CA MET A 22 0.56 -2.72 17.42
C MET A 22 0.60 -2.06 16.03
N ASN A 23 1.60 -2.39 15.22
CA ASN A 23 1.59 -2.11 13.79
C ASN A 23 0.87 -3.24 13.02
N GLN A 24 -0.17 -2.92 12.26
CA GLN A 24 -0.90 -3.89 11.43
C GLN A 24 -0.44 -3.92 9.97
N ALA A 25 0.46 -3.02 9.58
CA ALA A 25 1.11 -2.99 8.27
C ALA A 25 2.44 -3.75 8.29
N THR A 26 2.91 -4.16 7.12
CA THR A 26 4.30 -4.60 6.95
C THR A 26 5.23 -3.40 7.16
N HIS A 27 6.40 -3.61 7.76
CA HIS A 27 7.36 -2.53 7.99
C HIS A 27 8.12 -2.13 6.72
N TYR A 28 8.21 -3.04 5.75
CA TYR A 28 8.90 -2.81 4.48
C TYR A 28 8.05 -2.00 3.50
N LEU A 29 8.70 -1.24 2.62
CA LEU A 29 8.09 -0.69 1.42
C LEU A 29 7.90 -1.81 0.38
N ASP A 30 6.94 -2.69 0.62
CA ASP A 30 6.70 -3.93 -0.13
C ASP A 30 5.38 -3.95 -0.90
N ALA A 31 4.78 -2.77 -1.04
CA ALA A 31 3.50 -2.54 -1.67
C ALA A 31 2.31 -3.24 -0.98
N SER A 32 2.40 -3.56 0.32
CA SER A 32 1.30 -4.15 1.11
C SER A 32 0.00 -3.35 1.09
N MET A 33 0.06 -2.03 0.83
CA MET A 33 -1.15 -1.24 0.64
C MET A 33 -1.99 -1.66 -0.57
N ILE A 34 -1.36 -2.31 -1.56
CA ILE A 34 -2.03 -2.88 -2.74
C ILE A 34 -2.36 -4.35 -2.49
N TYR A 35 -1.39 -5.13 -1.98
CA TYR A 35 -1.47 -6.59 -1.95
C TYR A 35 -1.97 -7.17 -0.62
N GLY A 36 -2.16 -6.35 0.40
CA GLY A 36 -2.51 -6.77 1.75
C GLY A 36 -1.30 -7.22 2.58
N THR A 37 -1.55 -7.40 3.88
CA THR A 37 -0.51 -7.75 4.87
C THR A 37 -0.57 -9.22 5.28
N THR A 38 -1.63 -9.93 4.89
CA THR A 38 -1.81 -11.37 5.14
C THR A 38 -2.02 -12.12 3.84
N GLU A 39 -1.65 -13.40 3.81
CA GLU A 39 -1.86 -14.27 2.65
C GLU A 39 -3.35 -14.37 2.28
N GLN A 40 -4.23 -14.50 3.28
CA GLN A 40 -5.67 -14.55 3.06
C GLN A 40 -6.19 -13.28 2.36
N GLN A 41 -5.75 -12.10 2.79
CA GLN A 41 -6.13 -10.84 2.17
C GLN A 41 -5.62 -10.77 0.73
N MET A 42 -4.33 -11.08 0.52
CA MET A 42 -3.71 -11.11 -0.80
C MET A 42 -4.45 -12.04 -1.76
N MET A 43 -4.72 -13.28 -1.36
CA MET A 43 -5.47 -14.24 -2.18
C MET A 43 -6.88 -13.74 -2.50
N SER A 44 -7.52 -13.03 -1.56
CA SER A 44 -8.84 -12.43 -1.80
C SER A 44 -8.82 -11.29 -2.83
N LEU A 45 -7.69 -10.60 -2.97
CA LEU A 45 -7.46 -9.50 -3.92
C LEU A 45 -7.01 -10.00 -5.29
N ARG A 46 -6.45 -11.21 -5.40
CA ARG A 46 -6.02 -11.80 -6.68
C ARG A 46 -7.20 -12.20 -7.56
N HIS A 47 -7.02 -12.03 -8.86
CA HIS A 47 -7.96 -12.47 -9.88
C HIS A 47 -7.79 -13.95 -10.25
N MET A 48 -6.60 -14.53 -9.98
CA MET A 48 -6.22 -15.91 -10.29
C MET A 48 -6.16 -16.23 -11.80
N GLU A 49 -5.96 -15.20 -12.62
CA GLU A 49 -5.75 -15.38 -14.05
C GLU A 49 -4.73 -14.35 -14.57
N TYR A 50 -3.68 -14.83 -15.27
CA TYR A 50 -2.56 -14.04 -15.80
C TYR A 50 -1.84 -13.18 -14.75
N GLY A 51 -1.76 -13.67 -13.51
CA GLY A 51 -1.12 -13.00 -12.38
C GLY A 51 -1.80 -11.69 -11.99
N ARG A 52 -3.06 -11.47 -12.37
CA ARG A 52 -3.75 -10.19 -12.17
C ARG A 52 -4.28 -9.99 -10.75
N VAL A 53 -4.43 -8.73 -10.36
CA VAL A 53 -5.20 -8.28 -9.20
C VAL A 53 -6.60 -7.86 -9.64
N LYS A 54 -7.61 -8.13 -8.82
CA LYS A 54 -8.98 -7.68 -9.06
C LYS A 54 -9.00 -6.16 -9.11
N ALA A 55 -9.30 -5.63 -10.29
CA ALA A 55 -9.46 -4.19 -10.53
C ALA A 55 -10.93 -3.89 -10.80
N GLY A 56 -11.41 -2.77 -10.26
CA GLY A 56 -12.66 -2.19 -10.70
C GLY A 56 -12.55 -1.68 -12.12
N VAL A 57 -13.44 -2.11 -13.01
CA VAL A 57 -13.47 -1.51 -14.35
C VAL A 57 -14.04 -0.09 -14.22
N LEU A 58 -13.20 0.91 -14.45
CA LEU A 58 -13.65 2.28 -14.73
C LEU A 58 -14.24 2.31 -16.15
N ILE A 59 -15.47 1.81 -16.32
CA ILE A 59 -16.21 2.03 -17.57
C ILE A 59 -16.85 3.40 -17.49
N LYS A 60 -16.57 4.23 -18.50
CA LYS A 60 -17.05 5.60 -18.72
C LYS A 60 -18.57 5.71 -18.99
N TYR A 61 -19.36 4.69 -18.65
CA TYR A 61 -20.81 4.55 -18.90
C TYR A 61 -21.41 3.62 -17.83
N PRO A 62 -22.73 3.66 -17.54
CA PRO A 62 -23.33 3.01 -16.38
C PRO A 62 -23.38 1.49 -16.62
N VAL A 63 -22.25 0.84 -16.41
CA VAL A 63 -22.09 -0.60 -16.52
C VAL A 63 -21.53 -1.05 -15.19
N LYS A 64 -22.30 -1.94 -14.54
CA LYS A 64 -22.02 -2.57 -13.24
C LYS A 64 -20.52 -2.74 -13.01
N THR A 65 -19.99 -2.02 -12.04
CA THR A 65 -18.61 -2.12 -11.61
C THR A 65 -18.41 -3.50 -10.96
N ASN A 66 -17.55 -4.33 -11.55
CA ASN A 66 -17.01 -5.51 -10.88
C ASN A 66 -15.91 -5.11 -9.88
N ILE A 67 -16.19 -4.11 -9.05
CA ILE A 67 -15.39 -3.89 -7.85
C ILE A 67 -15.98 -4.85 -6.84
N THR A 68 -15.17 -5.76 -6.32
CA THR A 68 -15.60 -6.51 -5.13
C THR A 68 -15.88 -5.49 -4.04
N PRO A 69 -17.14 -5.30 -3.61
CA PRO A 69 -17.44 -4.47 -2.47
C PRO A 69 -16.62 -5.02 -1.31
N GLU A 70 -15.92 -4.15 -0.58
CA GLU A 70 -15.28 -4.57 0.67
C GLU A 70 -16.32 -5.16 1.62
N ASN A 71 -17.49 -4.51 1.67
CA ASN A 71 -18.69 -4.97 2.35
C ASN A 71 -19.90 -4.13 1.88
N PRO A 72 -21.04 -4.71 1.44
CA PRO A 72 -22.26 -3.96 1.15
C PRO A 72 -22.94 -3.37 2.40
N TYR A 73 -22.49 -3.70 3.61
CA TYR A 73 -23.11 -3.31 4.88
C TYR A 73 -22.42 -2.16 5.61
N THR A 74 -21.35 -1.57 5.06
CA THR A 74 -20.64 -0.46 5.70
C THR A 74 -20.92 0.86 4.99
N ASN A 75 -21.75 1.72 5.59
CA ASN A 75 -22.06 3.07 5.09
C ASN A 75 -20.89 4.07 5.25
N VAL A 76 -19.64 3.58 5.33
CA VAL A 76 -18.45 4.40 5.63
C VAL A 76 -18.00 5.19 4.40
N CYS A 77 -18.13 4.61 3.20
CA CYS A 77 -17.92 5.29 1.93
C CYS A 77 -19.25 5.92 1.50
N GLN A 78 -19.25 7.21 1.18
CA GLN A 78 -20.42 8.13 1.23
C GLN A 78 -21.70 7.69 0.47
N ASP A 79 -22.81 8.19 1.03
CA ASP A 79 -24.21 8.38 0.60
C ASP A 79 -24.78 7.56 -0.59
N GLY A 80 -25.94 6.94 -0.36
CA GLY A 80 -26.61 6.03 -1.31
C GLY A 80 -26.18 4.57 -1.14
N SER A 81 -25.85 3.87 -2.24
CA SER A 81 -25.51 2.43 -2.19
C SER A 81 -24.11 2.09 -1.61
N GLY A 82 -23.37 3.09 -1.12
CA GLY A 82 -22.28 2.95 -0.14
C GLY A 82 -21.20 1.91 -0.43
N THR A 83 -20.75 1.75 -1.67
CA THR A 83 -19.79 0.69 -2.01
C THR A 83 -18.35 1.13 -1.80
N CYS A 84 -17.72 0.68 -0.70
CA CYS A 84 -16.28 0.78 -0.50
C CYS A 84 -15.53 -0.18 -1.44
N TYR A 85 -14.40 0.28 -1.97
CA TYR A 85 -13.53 -0.54 -2.82
C TYR A 85 -12.57 -1.36 -1.97
N LYS A 86 -12.37 -2.62 -2.35
CA LYS A 86 -11.46 -3.50 -1.62
C LYS A 86 -10.01 -3.32 -2.07
N PHE A 87 -9.13 -2.98 -1.13
CA PHE A 87 -7.69 -2.81 -1.33
C PHE A 87 -6.88 -3.59 -0.28
N GLY A 88 -5.55 -3.54 -0.36
CA GLY A 88 -4.64 -4.07 0.67
C GLY A 88 -4.68 -3.25 1.96
N ASP A 89 -4.87 -1.94 1.87
CA ASP A 89 -5.10 -1.05 3.02
C ASP A 89 -6.57 -0.63 3.12
N ILE A 90 -7.15 -0.78 4.31
CA ILE A 90 -8.56 -0.44 4.59
C ILE A 90 -8.84 1.07 4.49
N ARG A 91 -7.80 1.91 4.59
CA ARG A 91 -7.92 3.38 4.56
C ARG A 91 -7.92 3.93 3.15
N ALA A 92 -7.71 3.10 2.12
CA ALA A 92 -7.66 3.54 0.74
C ALA A 92 -8.90 4.36 0.33
N ASN A 93 -10.07 4.08 0.92
CA ASN A 93 -11.32 4.80 0.67
C ASN A 93 -11.50 6.10 1.50
N ALA A 94 -10.52 6.52 2.29
CA ALA A 94 -10.65 7.70 3.17
C ALA A 94 -10.90 9.00 2.39
N PHE A 95 -10.34 9.12 1.19
CA PHE A 95 -10.61 10.23 0.27
C PHE A 95 -10.37 9.80 -1.18
N PRO A 96 -11.10 10.36 -2.16
CA PRO A 96 -11.06 9.91 -3.56
C PRO A 96 -9.66 9.92 -4.20
N GLN A 97 -8.80 10.87 -3.81
CA GLN A 97 -7.43 10.97 -4.33
C GLN A 97 -6.58 9.75 -3.92
N LEU A 98 -6.77 9.24 -2.70
CA LEU A 98 -6.09 8.03 -2.23
C LEU A 98 -6.58 6.80 -2.99
N SER A 99 -7.90 6.65 -3.13
CA SER A 99 -8.49 5.56 -3.92
C SER A 99 -7.97 5.55 -5.36
N THR A 100 -7.83 6.74 -5.96
CA THR A 100 -7.31 6.91 -7.32
C THR A 100 -5.85 6.47 -7.42
N LEU A 101 -5.01 6.84 -6.46
CA LEU A 101 -3.61 6.40 -6.41
C LEU A 101 -3.50 4.88 -6.27
N TYR A 102 -4.32 4.26 -5.43
CA TYR A 102 -4.31 2.80 -5.27
C TYR A 102 -4.79 2.10 -6.55
N MET A 103 -5.83 2.62 -7.19
CA MET A 103 -6.33 2.10 -8.46
C MET A 103 -5.28 2.22 -9.58
N LEU A 104 -4.52 3.33 -9.62
CA LEU A 104 -3.43 3.51 -10.58
C LEU A 104 -2.40 2.37 -10.46
N TRP A 105 -1.98 2.04 -9.24
CA TRP A 105 -1.03 0.95 -9.03
C TRP A 105 -1.59 -0.44 -9.34
N ILE A 106 -2.87 -0.68 -9.08
CA ILE A 106 -3.54 -1.93 -9.49
C ILE A 106 -3.58 -2.05 -11.01
N ASN A 107 -3.90 -0.96 -11.71
CA ASN A 107 -3.90 -0.93 -13.17
C ASN A 107 -2.49 -1.14 -13.73
N GLU A 108 -1.47 -0.56 -13.10
CA GLU A 108 -0.08 -0.75 -13.49
C GLU A 108 0.37 -2.19 -13.27
N HIS A 109 0.02 -2.81 -12.15
CA HIS A 109 0.24 -4.23 -11.92
C HIS A 109 -0.37 -5.07 -13.05
N ASN A 110 -1.65 -4.85 -13.37
CA ASN A 110 -2.33 -5.63 -14.41
C ASN A 110 -1.77 -5.37 -15.81
N ARG A 111 -1.29 -4.15 -16.09
CA ARG A 111 -0.58 -3.81 -17.33
C ARG A 111 0.73 -4.60 -17.45
N LEU A 112 1.51 -4.64 -16.37
CA LEU A 112 2.79 -5.36 -16.30
C LEU A 112 2.59 -6.88 -16.35
N SER A 113 1.63 -7.44 -15.61
CA SER A 113 1.37 -8.88 -15.62
C SER A 113 0.92 -9.38 -16.98
N TYR A 114 0.12 -8.59 -17.71
CA TYR A 114 -0.25 -8.87 -19.09
C TYR A 114 0.93 -8.81 -20.06
N GLN A 115 1.87 -7.89 -19.88
CA GLN A 115 3.10 -7.86 -20.68
C GLN A 115 3.98 -9.07 -20.39
N LEU A 116 4.20 -9.38 -19.12
CA LEU A 116 4.97 -10.55 -18.67
C LEU A 116 4.38 -11.87 -19.17
N SER A 117 3.06 -12.02 -19.19
CA SER A 117 2.42 -13.26 -19.67
C SER A 117 2.65 -13.50 -21.16
N ARG A 118 2.78 -12.43 -21.95
CA ARG A 118 3.15 -12.53 -23.37
C ARG A 118 4.61 -12.90 -23.59
N GLU A 119 5.50 -12.37 -22.75
CA GLU A 119 6.95 -12.65 -22.83
C GLU A 119 7.32 -14.02 -22.23
N LYS A 120 6.55 -14.48 -21.23
CA LYS A 120 6.76 -15.73 -20.49
C LYS A 120 5.49 -16.60 -20.57
N PRO A 121 5.15 -17.15 -21.75
CA PRO A 121 3.90 -17.89 -21.96
C PRO A 121 3.80 -19.18 -21.12
N ASN A 122 4.92 -19.71 -20.64
CA ASN A 122 4.98 -20.93 -19.83
C ASN A 122 4.89 -20.66 -18.33
N TRP A 123 4.82 -19.40 -17.89
CA TRP A 123 4.73 -19.09 -16.46
C TRP A 123 3.32 -19.32 -15.92
N THR A 124 3.25 -19.82 -14.68
CA THR A 124 1.99 -19.99 -13.96
C THR A 124 1.43 -18.64 -13.50
N ASP A 125 0.15 -18.62 -13.12
CA ASP A 125 -0.49 -17.42 -12.53
C ASP A 125 0.30 -16.88 -11.32
N ASP A 126 0.78 -17.78 -10.45
CA ASP A 126 1.60 -17.42 -9.29
C ASP A 126 2.93 -16.78 -9.69
N GLN A 127 3.64 -17.37 -10.66
CA GLN A 127 4.90 -16.81 -11.14
C GLN A 127 4.69 -15.40 -11.70
N LEU A 128 3.65 -15.21 -12.52
CA LEU A 128 3.31 -13.90 -13.06
C LEU A 128 2.96 -12.90 -11.96
N PHE A 129 2.13 -13.29 -10.99
CA PHE A 129 1.73 -12.42 -9.88
C PHE A 129 2.93 -11.98 -9.03
N TRP A 130 3.77 -12.92 -8.61
CA TRP A 130 4.91 -12.64 -7.74
C TRP A 130 5.98 -11.80 -8.44
N GLU A 131 6.29 -12.08 -9.71
CA GLU A 131 7.26 -11.29 -10.47
C GLU A 131 6.73 -9.88 -10.77
N THR A 132 5.44 -9.76 -11.11
CA THR A 132 4.80 -8.45 -11.29
C THR A 132 4.79 -7.66 -9.99
N ARG A 133 4.47 -8.29 -8.85
CA ARG A 133 4.52 -7.67 -7.52
C ARG A 133 5.92 -7.16 -7.21
N LYS A 134 6.98 -7.94 -7.47
CA LYS A 134 8.37 -7.50 -7.28
C LYS A 134 8.69 -6.23 -8.08
N ILE A 135 8.29 -6.16 -9.34
CA ILE A 135 8.52 -4.99 -10.20
C ILE A 135 7.78 -3.76 -9.65
N VAL A 136 6.49 -3.89 -9.34
CA VAL A 136 5.69 -2.79 -8.78
C VAL A 136 6.29 -2.29 -7.45
N THR A 137 6.71 -3.21 -6.58
CA THR A 137 7.40 -2.86 -5.33
C THR A 137 8.69 -2.07 -5.60
N ALA A 138 9.50 -2.49 -6.57
CA ALA A 138 10.72 -1.78 -6.94
C ALA A 138 10.41 -0.37 -7.49
N CYS A 139 9.35 -0.20 -8.29
CA CYS A 139 8.90 1.10 -8.76
C CYS A 139 8.51 2.03 -7.60
N ILE A 140 7.76 1.52 -6.62
CA ILE A 140 7.36 2.28 -5.43
C ILE A 140 8.60 2.69 -4.62
N GLN A 141 9.52 1.76 -4.39
CA GLN A 141 10.77 2.06 -3.69
C GLN A 141 11.61 3.12 -4.44
N HIS A 142 11.71 3.00 -5.77
CA HIS A 142 12.40 3.99 -6.59
C HIS A 142 11.80 5.39 -6.44
N ILE A 143 10.49 5.53 -6.63
CA ILE A 143 9.80 6.82 -6.50
C ILE A 143 9.99 7.36 -5.08
N THR A 144 9.84 6.53 -4.05
CA THR A 144 9.98 6.97 -2.66
C THR A 144 11.39 7.51 -2.38
N TYR A 145 12.44 6.73 -2.67
CA TYR A 145 13.80 7.09 -2.28
C TYR A 145 14.49 8.08 -3.23
N ASN A 146 14.23 8.03 -4.54
CA ASN A 146 14.91 8.87 -5.52
C ASN A 146 14.12 10.14 -5.89
N GLU A 147 12.81 10.20 -5.65
CA GLU A 147 11.99 11.34 -6.07
C GLU A 147 11.32 12.02 -4.87
N TRP A 148 10.55 11.27 -4.08
CA TRP A 148 9.72 11.84 -3.02
C TRP A 148 10.54 12.29 -1.80
N LEU A 149 11.46 11.46 -1.28
CA LEU A 149 12.30 11.84 -0.13
C LEU A 149 13.19 13.05 -0.42
N PRO A 150 13.88 13.18 -1.57
CA PRO A 150 14.61 14.40 -1.91
C PRO A 150 13.73 15.64 -2.02
N ALA A 151 12.52 15.50 -2.59
CA ALA A 151 11.57 16.62 -2.68
C ALA A 151 11.05 17.05 -1.31
N LEU A 152 10.91 16.11 -0.37
CA LEU A 152 10.38 16.35 0.97
C LEU A 152 11.45 16.89 1.94
N LEU A 153 12.61 16.23 1.99
CA LEU A 153 13.66 16.49 3.00
C LEU A 153 14.77 17.40 2.47
N GLY A 154 14.84 17.60 1.16
CA GLY A 154 15.92 18.28 0.47
C GLY A 154 17.04 17.33 0.03
N VAL A 155 17.56 17.55 -1.18
CA VAL A 155 18.55 16.69 -1.84
C VAL A 155 19.80 16.48 -0.97
N ASN A 156 20.31 17.52 -0.30
CA ASN A 156 21.50 17.42 0.54
C ASN A 156 21.26 16.50 1.75
N TYR A 157 20.13 16.68 2.45
CA TYR A 157 19.79 15.88 3.62
C TYR A 157 19.64 14.40 3.25
N THR A 158 18.93 14.10 2.16
CA THR A 158 18.77 12.73 1.67
C THR A 158 20.11 12.08 1.34
N LYS A 159 21.01 12.82 0.68
CA LYS A 159 22.33 12.31 0.29
C LYS A 159 23.24 12.08 1.50
N GLU A 160 23.31 13.04 2.42
CA GLU A 160 24.16 12.98 3.61
C GLU A 160 23.74 11.85 4.58
N ASN A 161 22.45 11.54 4.64
CA ASN A 161 21.91 10.48 5.49
C ASN A 161 21.77 9.12 4.76
N GLY A 162 22.30 8.98 3.54
CA GLY A 162 22.27 7.70 2.82
C GLY A 162 20.87 7.21 2.45
N LEU A 163 19.90 8.11 2.27
CA LEU A 163 18.51 7.80 1.94
C LEU A 163 18.26 7.65 0.44
N GLY A 164 19.30 7.65 -0.40
CA GLY A 164 19.17 7.43 -1.85
C GLY A 164 19.42 5.96 -2.22
N LEU A 165 18.91 5.52 -3.36
CA LEU A 165 19.24 4.19 -3.89
C LEU A 165 20.67 4.17 -4.45
N GLY A 166 21.50 3.26 -3.95
CA GLY A 166 22.86 3.03 -4.44
C GLY A 166 22.94 1.99 -5.57
N ASN A 167 24.13 1.83 -6.15
CA ASN A 167 24.38 0.85 -7.23
C ASN A 167 24.56 -0.60 -6.72
N SER A 168 24.62 -0.81 -5.41
CA SER A 168 24.82 -2.12 -4.77
C SER A 168 23.92 -2.27 -3.55
N THR A 169 23.60 -3.52 -3.19
CA THR A 169 22.81 -3.82 -1.99
C THR A 169 23.60 -3.47 -0.74
N THR A 170 23.07 -2.59 0.09
CA THR A 170 23.57 -2.28 1.45
C THR A 170 22.77 -3.04 2.50
N TYR A 171 22.25 -4.22 2.15
CA TYR A 171 21.42 -5.02 3.06
C TYR A 171 22.23 -5.44 4.29
N ASP A 172 21.68 -5.17 5.46
CA ASP A 172 22.20 -5.60 6.76
C ASP A 172 21.13 -6.43 7.45
N GLU A 173 21.43 -7.70 7.70
CA GLU A 173 20.51 -8.64 8.37
C GLU A 173 20.29 -8.31 9.86
N ASN A 174 21.20 -7.52 10.46
CA ASN A 174 21.13 -7.12 11.87
C ASN A 174 20.42 -5.77 12.07
N ALA A 175 20.09 -5.06 10.99
CA ALA A 175 19.36 -3.81 11.07
C ALA A 175 17.91 -4.06 11.52
N ASP A 176 17.42 -3.25 12.46
CA ASP A 176 16.02 -3.30 12.89
C ASP A 176 15.13 -2.60 11.84
N PRO A 177 14.26 -3.33 11.12
CA PRO A 177 13.42 -2.75 10.09
C PRO A 177 12.10 -2.17 10.65
N THR A 178 11.88 -2.21 11.97
CA THR A 178 10.58 -1.84 12.56
C THR A 178 10.30 -0.34 12.45
N VAL A 179 9.01 -0.01 12.40
CA VAL A 179 8.55 1.39 12.38
C VAL A 179 8.46 1.88 13.81
N SER A 180 9.11 3.00 14.11
CA SER A 180 9.06 3.59 15.45
C SER A 180 7.67 4.16 15.78
N ASN A 181 7.25 4.07 17.04
CA ASN A 181 6.00 4.67 17.50
C ASN A 181 5.98 6.19 17.35
N SER A 182 7.15 6.84 17.42
CA SER A 182 7.28 8.28 17.16
C SER A 182 6.92 8.61 15.71
N PHE A 183 7.39 7.81 14.74
CA PHE A 183 7.02 7.99 13.33
C PHE A 183 5.52 7.73 13.12
N ALA A 184 4.98 6.64 13.66
CA ALA A 184 3.56 6.30 13.55
C ALA A 184 2.63 7.40 14.13
N THR A 185 3.10 8.14 15.14
CA THR A 185 2.33 9.24 15.75
C THR A 185 2.48 10.55 14.97
N ALA A 186 3.66 10.82 14.41
CA ALA A 186 3.95 12.07 13.69
C ALA A 186 3.36 12.12 12.27
N ILE A 187 3.12 10.96 11.64
CA ILE A 187 2.75 10.89 10.23
C ILE A 187 1.38 11.51 9.93
N LEU A 188 0.39 11.38 10.82
CA LEU A 188 -0.95 11.90 10.57
C LEU A 188 -1.01 13.44 10.58
N PRO A 189 -0.45 14.15 11.59
CA PRO A 189 -0.31 15.60 11.53
C PRO A 189 0.44 16.09 10.29
N PHE A 190 1.52 15.40 9.91
CA PHE A 190 2.29 15.71 8.71
C PHE A 190 1.47 15.51 7.42
N ALA A 191 0.73 14.40 7.29
CA ALA A 191 -0.14 14.17 6.14
C ALA A 191 -1.24 15.23 6.06
N ASN A 192 -1.84 15.59 7.19
CA ASN A 192 -2.90 16.60 7.25
C ASN A 192 -2.41 18.00 6.86
N SER A 193 -1.14 18.35 7.13
CA SER A 193 -0.58 19.64 6.70
C SER A 193 -0.35 19.74 5.19
N MET A 194 -0.38 18.61 4.46
CA MET A 194 -0.25 18.56 3.01
C MET A 194 -1.59 18.48 2.25
N ILE A 195 -2.71 18.32 2.97
CA ILE A 195 -4.04 18.21 2.35
C ILE A 195 -4.58 19.62 2.06
N THR A 196 -5.14 19.80 0.87
CA THR A 196 -5.84 21.02 0.46
C THR A 196 -7.34 20.93 0.73
N ASP A 197 -7.97 22.06 1.01
CA ASP A 197 -9.42 22.17 1.26
C ASP A 197 -10.28 21.89 0.02
N LYS A 198 -9.67 21.80 -1.17
CA LYS A 198 -10.38 21.60 -2.43
C LYS A 198 -9.89 20.34 -3.15
N ILE A 199 -10.85 19.56 -3.63
CA ILE A 199 -10.58 18.50 -4.61
C ILE A 199 -10.67 19.18 -5.99
N SER A 200 -9.54 19.38 -6.67
CA SER A 200 -9.47 19.94 -8.03
C SER A 200 -9.47 18.85 -9.09
#